data_AF-A0A2V5K1Z3-F1
#
_entry.id   AF-A0A2V5K1Z3-F1
#
_cell.length_a   1.000
_cell.length_b   1.000
_cell.length_c   1.000
_cell.angle_alpha   90.00
_cell.angle_beta   90.00
_cell.angle_gamma   90.00
#
_symmetry.space_group_name_H-M   'P 1'
#
loop_
_entity.id
_entity.type
_entity.pdbx_description
1 polymer ?
#
loop_
_entity_poly.entity_id
_entity_poly.type
_entity_poly.pdbx_seq_one_letter_code
_entity_poly.pdbx_strand_id
1 'polypeptide(L)'
;MKIREIIEGKKEWRAHMARVKALPKDYQIVYKEIQKYLFKVGPVELTDGTGLLSGIVDLFEEGASLGKGVLEVTGSDVAAFCDDLIKDSKTYSDIYQESVAREGNKAMNKASDKTK
;
A
#
# COMPACT_ATOMS: atom_id res chain seq x y z
N MET A 1 -10.29 17.35 9.08
CA MET A 1 -10.73 17.21 7.67
C MET A 1 -11.98 18.03 7.44
N LYS A 2 -12.06 18.74 6.31
CA LYS A 2 -13.24 19.51 5.89
C LYS A 2 -14.24 18.56 5.20
N ILE A 3 -15.54 18.75 5.41
CA ILE A 3 -16.60 17.90 4.82
C ILE A 3 -16.46 17.77 3.28
N ARG A 4 -15.99 18.83 2.60
CA ARG A 4 -15.74 18.82 1.15
C ARG A 4 -14.67 17.79 0.73
N GLU A 5 -13.60 17.64 1.51
CA GLU A 5 -12.51 16.68 1.24
C GLU A 5 -13.02 15.23 1.34
N ILE A 6 -13.89 14.95 2.33
CA ILE A 6 -14.50 13.62 2.52
C ILE A 6 -15.41 13.26 1.33
N ILE A 7 -16.15 14.24 0.79
CA ILE A 7 -17.05 14.02 -0.35
C ILE A 7 -16.26 13.70 -1.62
N GLU A 8 -15.19 14.45 -1.91
CA GLU A 8 -14.36 14.21 -3.08
C GLU A 8 -13.61 12.88 -2.97
N GLY A 9 -13.00 12.58 -1.82
CA GLY A 9 -12.34 11.27 -1.61
C GLY A 9 -13.31 10.09 -1.78
N LYS A 10 -14.57 10.22 -1.34
CA LYS A 10 -15.59 9.18 -1.57
C LYS A 10 -16.01 9.07 -3.05
N LYS A 11 -15.89 10.14 -3.83
CA LYS A 11 -16.19 10.15 -5.27
C LYS A 11 -15.05 9.50 -6.04
N GLU A 12 -13.80 9.86 -5.74
CA GLU A 12 -12.59 9.23 -6.27
C GLU A 12 -12.58 7.73 -5.99
N TRP A 13 -12.85 7.32 -4.74
CA TRP A 13 -12.95 5.90 -4.37
C TRP A 13 -14.00 5.14 -5.18
N ARG A 14 -15.16 5.77 -5.43
CA ARG A 14 -16.23 5.14 -6.23
C ARG A 14 -15.84 4.99 -7.69
N ALA A 15 -15.20 6.01 -8.28
CA ALA A 15 -14.69 5.93 -9.65
C ALA A 15 -13.61 4.83 -9.77
N HIS A 16 -12.69 4.79 -8.79
CA HIS A 16 -11.66 3.76 -8.71
C HIS A 16 -12.24 2.35 -8.65
N MET A 17 -13.20 2.10 -7.76
CA MET A 17 -13.84 0.78 -7.67
C MET A 17 -14.70 0.42 -8.89
N ALA A 18 -15.18 1.40 -9.65
CA ALA A 18 -15.88 1.14 -10.91
C ALA A 18 -14.92 0.60 -11.98
N ARG A 19 -13.70 1.16 -12.06
CA ARG A 19 -12.64 0.65 -12.95
C ARG A 19 -12.28 -0.79 -12.62
N VAL A 20 -12.05 -1.08 -11.34
CA VAL A 20 -11.77 -2.45 -10.87
C VAL A 20 -12.88 -3.42 -11.30
N LYS A 21 -14.16 -3.03 -11.16
CA LYS A 21 -15.30 -3.89 -11.53
C LYS A 21 -15.41 -4.16 -13.04
N ALA A 22 -14.83 -3.31 -13.88
CA ALA A 22 -14.81 -3.49 -15.33
C ALA A 22 -13.74 -4.51 -15.78
N LEU A 23 -12.75 -4.80 -14.94
CA LEU A 23 -11.70 -5.79 -15.24
C LEU A 23 -12.26 -7.22 -15.29
N PRO A 24 -11.55 -8.15 -15.96
CA PRO A 24 -11.86 -9.58 -15.90
C PRO A 24 -11.87 -10.13 -14.47
N LYS A 25 -12.53 -11.29 -14.28
CA LYS A 25 -12.87 -11.79 -12.95
C LYS A 25 -11.65 -12.15 -12.09
N ASP A 26 -10.63 -12.72 -12.71
CA ASP A 26 -9.35 -13.05 -12.12
C ASP A 26 -8.60 -11.79 -11.65
N TYR A 27 -8.55 -10.75 -12.50
CA TYR A 27 -7.98 -9.45 -12.14
C TYR A 27 -8.69 -8.82 -10.93
N GLN A 28 -10.02 -8.88 -10.87
CA GLN A 28 -10.78 -8.40 -9.71
C GLN A 28 -10.45 -9.13 -8.41
N ILE A 29 -10.16 -10.43 -8.48
CA ILE A 29 -9.82 -11.24 -7.30
C ILE A 29 -8.44 -10.84 -6.80
N VAL A 30 -7.43 -10.85 -7.67
CA VAL A 30 -6.06 -10.50 -7.30
C VAL A 30 -5.98 -9.07 -6.80
N TYR A 31 -6.68 -8.13 -7.46
CA TYR A 31 -6.73 -6.75 -7.00
C TYR A 31 -7.24 -6.62 -5.55
N LYS A 32 -8.27 -7.39 -5.17
CA LYS A 32 -8.78 -7.38 -3.78
C LYS A 32 -7.78 -7.95 -2.78
N GLU A 33 -7.02 -8.98 -3.16
CA GLU A 33 -5.99 -9.55 -2.30
C GLU A 33 -4.81 -8.58 -2.13
N ILE A 34 -4.37 -7.93 -3.22
CA ILE A 34 -3.39 -6.83 -3.18
C ILE A 34 -3.88 -5.71 -2.26
N GLN A 35 -5.13 -5.27 -2.41
CA GLN A 35 -5.70 -4.22 -1.58
C GLN A 35 -5.66 -4.59 -0.09
N LYS A 36 -6.06 -5.81 0.27
CA LYS A 36 -5.98 -6.29 1.67
C LYS A 36 -4.55 -6.35 2.18
N TYR A 37 -3.62 -6.81 1.34
CA TYR A 37 -2.22 -6.94 1.68
C TYR A 37 -1.59 -5.58 1.94
N LEU A 38 -1.73 -4.63 1.01
CA LEU A 38 -1.19 -3.28 1.14
C LEU A 38 -1.80 -2.51 2.31
N PHE A 39 -3.07 -2.70 2.65
CA PHE A 39 -3.63 -2.11 3.87
C PHE A 39 -3.04 -2.69 5.16
N LYS A 40 -2.44 -3.88 5.11
CA LYS A 40 -1.79 -4.52 6.25
C LYS A 40 -0.31 -4.18 6.35
N VAL A 41 0.41 -4.15 5.22
CA VAL A 41 1.89 -4.05 5.21
C VAL A 41 2.42 -2.75 4.61
N GLY A 42 1.60 -2.00 3.89
CA GLY A 42 2.04 -0.87 3.09
C GLY A 42 2.40 0.40 3.89
N PRO A 43 2.96 1.42 3.21
CA PRO A 43 3.22 2.75 3.76
C PRO A 43 2.01 3.37 4.43
N VAL A 44 2.25 4.15 5.51
CA VAL A 44 1.18 4.83 6.25
C VAL A 44 0.41 5.80 5.35
N GLU A 45 1.09 6.36 4.36
CA GLU A 45 0.53 7.28 3.37
C GLU A 45 -0.43 6.59 2.37
N LEU A 46 -0.49 5.25 2.32
CA LEU A 46 -1.53 4.53 1.56
C LEU A 46 -2.95 4.87 2.04
N THR A 47 -3.13 5.31 3.28
CA THR A 47 -4.45 5.71 3.78
C THR A 47 -4.89 7.09 3.30
N ASP A 48 -3.96 7.89 2.76
CA ASP A 48 -4.18 9.29 2.41
C ASP A 48 -4.63 9.48 0.95
N GLY A 49 -4.65 8.42 0.14
CA GLY A 49 -5.15 8.48 -1.23
C GLY A 49 -5.17 7.15 -1.97
N THR A 50 -5.75 7.14 -3.17
CA THR A 50 -5.80 5.94 -4.01
C THR A 50 -4.59 5.81 -4.94
N GLY A 51 -3.60 6.70 -4.91
CA GLY A 51 -2.57 6.80 -5.94
C GLY A 51 -1.87 5.48 -6.28
N LEU A 52 -1.38 4.76 -5.26
CA LEU A 52 -0.75 3.45 -5.45
C LEU A 52 -1.74 2.42 -6.00
N LEU A 53 -2.94 2.35 -5.43
CA LEU A 53 -4.00 1.45 -5.88
C LEU A 53 -4.46 1.77 -7.32
N SER A 54 -4.51 3.04 -7.69
CA SER A 54 -4.86 3.53 -9.03
C SER A 54 -3.79 3.14 -10.05
N GLY A 55 -2.50 3.26 -9.74
CA GLY A 55 -1.44 2.76 -10.60
C GLY A 55 -1.50 1.25 -10.84
N ILE A 56 -1.90 0.46 -9.84
CA ILE A 56 -2.12 -0.99 -10.01
C ILE A 56 -3.30 -1.26 -10.95
N VAL A 57 -4.37 -0.48 -10.85
CA VAL A 57 -5.51 -0.60 -11.79
C VAL A 57 -5.10 -0.22 -13.21
N ASP A 58 -4.29 0.83 -13.39
CA ASP A 58 -3.76 1.22 -14.71
C ASP A 58 -2.98 0.05 -15.35
N LEU A 59 -2.07 -0.58 -14.59
CA LEU A 59 -1.31 -1.75 -15.03
C LEU A 59 -2.22 -2.94 -15.36
N PHE A 60 -3.28 -3.15 -14.59
CA PHE A 60 -4.22 -4.25 -14.79
C PHE A 60 -5.10 -4.04 -16.02
N GLU A 61 -5.54 -2.80 -16.28
CA GLU A 61 -6.25 -2.44 -17.50
C GLU A 61 -5.38 -2.67 -18.74
N GLU A 62 -4.10 -2.30 -18.69
CA GLU A 62 -3.14 -2.58 -19.77
C GLU A 62 -2.96 -4.09 -19.98
N GLY A 63 -2.68 -4.84 -18.90
CA GLY A 63 -2.52 -6.29 -18.96
C GLY A 63 -3.74 -7.01 -19.53
N ALA A 64 -4.94 -6.61 -19.10
CA ALA A 64 -6.20 -7.15 -19.63
C ALA A 64 -6.42 -6.79 -21.10
N SER A 65 -6.05 -5.57 -21.53
CA SER A 65 -6.16 -5.15 -22.93
C SER A 65 -5.23 -5.95 -23.86
N LEU A 66 -4.09 -6.42 -23.34
CA LEU A 66 -3.14 -7.28 -24.03
C LEU A 66 -3.51 -8.78 -23.94
N GLY A 67 -4.63 -9.12 -23.27
CA GLY A 67 -5.08 -10.51 -23.11
C GLY A 67 -4.21 -11.36 -22.19
N LYS A 68 -3.37 -10.74 -21.35
CA LYS A 68 -2.52 -11.45 -20.39
C LYS A 68 -3.36 -11.94 -19.21
N GLY A 69 -3.03 -13.09 -18.65
CA GLY A 69 -3.55 -13.49 -17.34
C GLY A 69 -3.00 -12.59 -16.23
N VAL A 70 -3.76 -12.37 -15.16
CA VAL A 70 -3.33 -11.48 -14.07
C VAL A 70 -2.01 -11.91 -13.42
N LEU A 71 -1.74 -13.22 -13.32
CA LEU A 71 -0.49 -13.74 -12.77
C LEU A 71 0.70 -13.60 -13.73
N GLU A 72 0.47 -13.34 -15.01
CA GLU A 72 1.53 -12.96 -15.95
C GLU A 72 1.94 -11.50 -15.76
N VAL A 73 1.03 -10.67 -15.21
CA VAL A 73 1.29 -9.26 -14.89
C VAL A 73 1.96 -9.13 -13.54
N THR A 74 1.44 -9.81 -12.52
CA THR A 74 1.95 -9.72 -11.14
C THR A 74 3.06 -10.72 -10.83
N GLY A 75 3.20 -11.77 -11.62
CA GLY A 75 3.90 -12.98 -11.20
C GLY A 75 3.04 -13.86 -10.29
N SER A 76 3.50 -15.10 -10.06
CA SER A 76 2.83 -16.07 -9.19
C SER A 76 2.91 -15.70 -7.71
N ASP A 77 3.95 -14.95 -7.31
CA ASP A 77 4.09 -14.41 -5.97
C ASP A 77 3.62 -12.94 -5.94
N VAL A 78 2.32 -12.78 -5.72
CA VAL A 78 1.67 -11.46 -5.68
C VAL A 78 2.14 -10.63 -4.48
N ALA A 79 2.56 -11.27 -3.39
CA ALA A 79 3.07 -10.57 -2.22
C ALA A 79 4.44 -9.95 -2.53
N ALA A 80 5.34 -10.72 -3.15
CA ALA A 80 6.64 -10.21 -3.61
C ALA A 80 6.48 -9.02 -4.59
N PHE A 81 5.51 -9.09 -5.51
CA PHE A 81 5.17 -7.97 -6.38
C PHE A 81 4.75 -6.72 -5.58
N CYS A 82 3.91 -6.87 -4.56
CA CYS A 82 3.49 -5.76 -3.70
C CYS A 82 4.68 -5.19 -2.91
N ASP A 83 5.55 -6.04 -2.37
CA ASP A 83 6.73 -5.66 -1.61
C ASP A 83 7.69 -4.83 -2.48
N ASP A 84 7.95 -5.28 -3.71
CA ASP A 84 8.76 -4.55 -4.68
C ASP A 84 8.18 -3.18 -5.05
N LEU A 85 6.85 -3.06 -5.04
CA LEU A 85 6.16 -1.82 -5.36
C LEU A 85 6.25 -0.78 -4.23
N ILE A 86 6.39 -1.22 -2.98
CA ILE A 86 6.45 -0.33 -1.80
C ILE A 86 7.85 -0.17 -1.21
N LYS A 87 8.85 -0.89 -1.72
CA LYS A 87 10.22 -0.97 -1.14
C LYS A 87 10.91 0.37 -0.88
N ASP A 88 10.60 1.40 -1.68
CA ASP A 88 11.20 2.73 -1.58
C ASP A 88 10.32 3.72 -0.77
N SER A 89 9.20 3.26 -0.20
CA SER A 89 8.25 4.06 0.60
C SER A 89 8.37 3.71 2.08
N LYS A 90 8.23 4.71 2.97
CA LYS A 90 8.27 4.47 4.43
C LYS A 90 7.07 3.64 4.89
N THR A 91 7.31 2.41 5.32
CA THR A 91 6.29 1.50 5.85
C THR A 91 6.00 1.75 7.33
N TYR A 92 4.87 1.23 7.83
CA TYR A 92 4.58 1.24 9.27
C TYR A 92 5.66 0.51 10.08
N SER A 93 6.27 -0.52 9.48
CA SER A 93 7.38 -1.26 10.08
C SER A 93 8.58 -0.35 10.33
N ASP A 94 8.94 0.49 9.36
CA ASP A 94 10.07 1.41 9.48
C ASP A 94 9.87 2.43 10.60
N ILE A 95 8.65 2.96 10.71
CA ILE A 95 8.27 3.91 11.77
C ILE A 95 8.38 3.24 13.15
N TYR A 96 7.91 2.00 13.27
CA TYR A 96 7.99 1.25 14.52
C TYR A 96 9.44 0.96 14.91
N GLN A 97 10.28 0.54 13.96
CA GLN A 97 11.71 0.30 14.20
C GLN A 97 12.44 1.59 14.61
N GLU A 98 12.18 2.72 13.95
CA GLU A 98 12.72 4.03 14.33
C GLU A 98 12.32 4.41 15.78
N SER A 99 11.07 4.14 16.17
CA SER A 99 10.56 4.40 17.52
C SER A 99 11.29 3.56 18.58
N VAL A 100 11.40 2.25 18.34
CA VAL A 100 12.09 1.32 19.26
C VAL A 100 13.57 1.68 19.39
N ALA A 101 14.24 1.98 18.27
CA ALA A 101 15.65 2.39 18.27
C ALA A 101 15.85 3.70 19.06
N ARG A 102 14.93 4.66 18.94
CA ARG A 102 14.96 5.92 19.70
C ARG A 102 14.77 5.68 21.20
N GLU A 103 13.86 4.79 21.59
CA GLU A 103 13.64 4.44 23.00
C GLU A 103 14.84 3.72 23.61
N GLY A 104 15.44 2.77 22.89
CA GLY A 104 16.67 2.09 23.29
C GLY A 104 17.82 3.07 23.55
N ASN A 105 18.06 4.00 22.62
CA ASN A 105 19.09 5.03 22.77
C ASN A 105 18.84 5.96 23.98
N LYS A 106 17.58 6.35 24.23
CA LYS A 106 17.22 7.14 25.43
C LYS A 106 17.52 6.38 26.72
N ALA A 107 17.20 5.08 26.78
CA ALA A 107 17.46 4.25 27.94
C ALA A 107 18.97 4.10 28.21
N MET A 108 19.77 3.88 27.16
CA MET A 108 21.23 3.77 27.26
C MET A 108 21.90 5.05 27.76
N ASN A 109 21.45 6.21 27.27
CA ASN A 109 21.97 7.50 27.70
C ASN A 109 21.63 7.78 29.18
N LYS A 110 20.40 7.47 29.62
CA LYS A 110 19.98 7.62 31.03
C LYS A 110 20.76 6.72 31.99
N ALA A 111 21.15 5.52 31.56
CA ALA A 111 21.96 4.61 32.36
C ALA A 111 23.41 5.11 32.51
N SER A 112 23.97 5.69 31.44
CA SER A 112 25.34 6.24 31.45
C SER A 112 25.46 7.49 32.33
N ASP A 113 24.42 8.33 32.37
CA ASP A 113 24.38 9.55 33.18
C ASP A 113 24.22 9.26 34.69
N LYS A 114 23.60 8.13 35.06
CA LYS A 114 23.47 7.68 36.46
C LYS A 114 24.74 7.05 37.05
N THR A 115 25.73 6.75 36.21
CA THR A 115 26.96 6.06 36.61
C THR A 115 28.15 7.04 36.77
N LYS A 116 27.90 8.34 36.60
CA LYS A 116 28.84 9.45 36.87
C LYS A 116 28.44 10.18 38.14
#